data_AF-A0A7X4GKL6-F1
#
_entry.id   AF-A0A7X4GKL6-F1
#
_cell.length_a   1.000
_cell.length_b   1.000
_cell.length_c   1.000
_cell.angle_alpha   90.00
_cell.angle_beta   90.00
_cell.angle_gamma   90.00
#
_symmetry.space_group_name_H-M   'P 1'
#
loop_
_entity.id
_entity.type
_entity.pdbx_description
1 polymer ?
#
loop_
_entity_poly.entity_id
_entity_poly.type
_entity_poly.pdbx_seq_one_letter_code
_entity_poly.pdbx_strand_id
1 'polypeptide(L)'
;MGELAPMRPSGLRRYSQFNAIVDKLAKGFEGQEGLSPSRLLNKLKRAAPYMGVPRNVVSLMDVLVAFSRSQDWAPGQTPCVWPRNETLSVKLGVSVRQVQNYVRAAVEHGLLTPKDSANGHRGGLRAADGKILWSYGFDLSPLAARAQEFEAIAAKGEAEDREIERLRKTIAALRRRTRMLAETCSYHMLDGIDAEHEVDLVRMAVTHIRGSRNIDQLVRCVALLTKRVDLFQGAVDDALTAGKAQETAENPAFETMNPSPKDEMNFVHSTTTTQLQTANAVTSRALAGRSSEAWDIALLAPKSAVEDDLDRHGIDPGFVAKACPELIWDLDPGPRAWGRLVSIAEGLVGQHAISLHAWREACRIMGQHGAAAAVIATVYKAMSGEVRRPGAYLRGMNEKALSGALHLGKTYHGLREASSQFA
;
A
#
# COMPACT_ATOMS: atom_id res chain seq x y z
N MET A 1 -37.78 -47.87 11.22
CA MET A 1 -37.42 -46.43 11.23
C MET A 1 -37.64 -45.92 9.82
N GLY A 2 -38.66 -45.10 9.61
CA GLY A 2 -39.01 -44.59 8.28
C GLY A 2 -37.94 -43.63 7.78
N GLU A 3 -37.37 -43.95 6.63
CA GLU A 3 -36.44 -43.10 5.88
C GLU A 3 -37.19 -41.81 5.50
N LEU A 4 -36.79 -40.69 6.15
CA LEU A 4 -37.36 -39.37 5.88
C LEU A 4 -37.03 -38.98 4.44
N ALA A 5 -38.03 -38.99 3.57
CA ALA A 5 -37.91 -38.51 2.20
C ALA A 5 -37.26 -37.11 2.17
N PRO A 6 -36.36 -36.82 1.22
CA PRO A 6 -35.72 -35.52 1.11
C PRO A 6 -36.79 -34.42 0.97
N MET A 7 -36.91 -33.59 2.00
CA MET A 7 -37.82 -32.45 2.04
C MET A 7 -37.63 -31.59 0.79
N ARG A 8 -38.72 -31.39 0.04
CA ARG A 8 -38.73 -30.46 -1.09
C ARG A 8 -38.31 -29.07 -0.59
N PRO A 9 -37.46 -28.33 -1.30
CA PRO A 9 -37.07 -26.98 -0.89
C PRO A 9 -38.31 -26.10 -0.83
N SER A 10 -38.69 -25.68 0.37
CA SER A 10 -39.94 -24.95 0.66
C SER A 10 -39.94 -23.50 0.18
N GLY A 11 -38.86 -23.04 -0.47
CA GLY A 11 -38.64 -21.62 -0.81
C GLY A 11 -38.34 -20.74 0.41
N LEU A 12 -38.52 -21.24 1.64
CA LEU A 12 -38.18 -20.57 2.89
C LEU A 12 -36.67 -20.61 3.13
N ARG A 13 -36.14 -19.60 3.82
CA ARG A 13 -34.70 -19.55 4.18
C ARG A 13 -34.37 -20.67 5.15
N ARG A 14 -33.22 -21.31 4.96
CA ARG A 14 -32.69 -22.27 5.93
C ARG A 14 -32.34 -21.54 7.23
N TYR A 15 -32.87 -22.02 8.34
CA TYR A 15 -32.56 -21.52 9.67
C TYR A 15 -31.42 -22.33 10.27
N SER A 16 -30.21 -21.78 10.26
CA SER A 16 -29.02 -22.45 10.80
C SER A 16 -28.82 -22.10 12.28
N GLN A 17 -27.98 -22.87 12.99
CA GLN A 17 -27.56 -22.56 14.36
C GLN A 17 -26.92 -21.16 14.44
N PHE A 18 -26.17 -20.77 13.41
CA PHE A 18 -25.58 -19.44 13.31
C PHE A 18 -26.65 -18.34 13.20
N ASN A 19 -27.69 -18.54 12.36
CA ASN A 19 -28.82 -17.62 12.27
C ASN A 19 -29.55 -17.47 13.61
N ALA A 20 -29.67 -18.57 14.39
CA ALA A 20 -30.27 -18.51 15.72
C ALA A 20 -29.46 -17.65 16.71
N ILE A 21 -28.13 -17.68 16.63
CA ILE A 21 -27.25 -16.84 17.45
C ILE A 21 -27.42 -15.37 17.07
N VAL A 22 -27.35 -15.06 15.77
CA VAL A 22 -27.50 -13.69 15.27
C VAL A 22 -28.89 -13.13 15.59
N ASP A 23 -29.94 -13.93 15.45
CA ASP A 23 -31.29 -13.54 15.83
C ASP A 23 -31.44 -13.32 17.33
N LYS A 24 -30.76 -14.12 18.16
CA LYS A 24 -30.75 -13.92 19.61
C LYS A 24 -30.03 -12.62 19.98
N LEU A 25 -28.91 -12.33 19.32
CA LEU A 25 -28.20 -11.06 19.46
C LEU A 25 -29.06 -9.87 19.02
N ALA A 26 -29.77 -10.00 17.90
CA ALA A 26 -30.68 -8.98 17.39
C ALA A 26 -31.85 -8.72 18.36
N LYS A 27 -32.46 -9.79 18.92
CA LYS A 27 -33.53 -9.68 19.91
C LYS A 27 -33.08 -9.06 21.24
N GLY A 28 -31.80 -9.20 21.59
CA GLY A 28 -31.21 -8.59 22.79
C GLY A 28 -30.78 -7.14 22.60
N PHE A 29 -30.93 -6.56 21.40
CA PHE A 29 -30.59 -5.18 21.16
C PHE A 29 -31.68 -4.25 21.70
N GLU A 30 -31.37 -3.51 22.76
CA GLU A 30 -32.30 -2.56 23.39
C GLU A 30 -32.15 -1.13 22.86
N GLY A 31 -31.20 -0.89 21.94
CA GLY A 31 -30.82 0.43 21.45
C GLY A 31 -29.69 1.06 22.27
N GLN A 32 -28.97 2.01 21.67
CA GLN A 32 -27.87 2.72 22.32
C GLN A 32 -27.95 4.22 22.00
N GLU A 33 -27.90 5.06 23.04
CA GLU A 33 -27.91 6.51 22.85
C GLU A 33 -26.67 7.00 22.09
N GLY A 34 -26.88 7.96 21.18
CA GLY A 34 -25.80 8.60 20.42
C GLY A 34 -25.07 7.68 19.42
N LEU A 35 -25.60 6.48 19.16
CA LEU A 35 -25.01 5.55 18.22
C LEU A 35 -25.08 6.10 16.79
N SER A 36 -23.93 6.19 16.13
CA SER A 36 -23.86 6.63 14.74
C SER A 36 -23.83 5.41 13.82
N PRO A 37 -24.78 5.27 12.87
CA PRO A 37 -24.79 4.16 11.92
C PRO A 37 -23.49 4.10 11.10
N SER A 38 -22.96 5.26 10.70
CA SER A 38 -21.70 5.37 9.96
C SER A 38 -20.50 4.88 10.79
N ARG A 39 -20.49 5.12 12.11
CA ARG A 39 -19.43 4.60 13.00
C ARG A 39 -19.46 3.08 13.07
N LEU A 40 -20.65 2.46 13.18
CA LEU A 40 -20.79 1.00 13.15
C LEU A 40 -20.33 0.41 11.82
N LEU A 41 -20.74 1.02 10.71
CA LEU A 41 -20.33 0.61 9.37
C LEU A 41 -18.80 0.70 9.20
N ASN A 42 -18.15 1.73 9.75
CA ASN A 42 -16.70 1.84 9.72
C ASN A 42 -16.01 0.73 10.51
N LYS A 43 -16.55 0.30 11.66
CA LYS A 43 -16.04 -0.86 12.40
C LYS A 43 -16.13 -2.13 11.55
N LEU A 44 -17.26 -2.37 10.89
CA LEU A 44 -17.42 -3.49 9.96
C LEU A 44 -16.44 -3.39 8.78
N LYS A 45 -16.30 -2.23 8.14
CA LYS A 45 -15.41 -2.02 6.99
C LYS A 45 -13.95 -2.34 7.34
N ARG A 46 -13.50 -2.02 8.56
CA ARG A 46 -12.16 -2.37 9.06
C ARG A 46 -12.01 -3.86 9.36
N ALA A 47 -13.04 -4.52 9.87
CA ALA A 47 -13.01 -5.94 10.20
C ALA A 47 -13.16 -6.85 8.97
N ALA A 48 -13.89 -6.42 7.95
CA ALA A 48 -14.30 -7.23 6.81
C ALA A 48 -13.15 -7.97 6.08
N PRO A 49 -11.97 -7.37 5.83
CA PRO A 49 -10.84 -8.06 5.20
C PRO A 49 -10.34 -9.28 5.98
N TYR A 50 -10.49 -9.27 7.30
CA TYR A 50 -9.98 -10.32 8.20
C TYR A 50 -11.04 -11.40 8.52
N MET A 51 -12.31 -11.13 8.24
CA MET A 51 -13.43 -12.06 8.45
C MET A 51 -13.81 -12.84 7.19
N GLY A 52 -13.14 -12.59 6.07
CA GLY A 52 -13.51 -13.18 4.77
C GLY A 52 -14.82 -12.66 4.22
N VAL A 53 -15.28 -11.47 4.65
CA VAL A 53 -16.51 -10.86 4.12
C VAL A 53 -16.22 -10.29 2.72
N PRO A 54 -16.95 -10.72 1.68
CA PRO A 54 -16.75 -10.21 0.34
C PRO A 54 -17.00 -8.70 0.21
N ARG A 55 -16.22 -8.00 -0.62
CA ARG A 55 -16.32 -6.52 -0.78
C ARG A 55 -17.71 -6.05 -1.22
N ASN A 56 -18.35 -6.81 -2.10
CA ASN A 56 -19.72 -6.56 -2.56
C ASN A 56 -20.77 -6.70 -1.44
N VAL A 57 -20.55 -7.57 -0.46
CA VAL A 57 -21.40 -7.67 0.74
C VAL A 57 -21.21 -6.44 1.62
N VAL A 58 -19.98 -5.95 1.80
CA VAL A 58 -19.72 -4.68 2.49
C VAL A 58 -20.42 -3.51 1.79
N SER A 59 -20.40 -3.47 0.45
CA SER A 59 -21.14 -2.46 -0.33
C SER A 59 -22.66 -2.56 -0.14
N LEU A 60 -23.22 -3.77 -0.06
CA LEU A 60 -24.63 -3.95 0.29
C LEU A 60 -24.93 -3.38 1.69
N MET A 61 -24.08 -3.68 2.68
CA MET A 61 -24.25 -3.16 4.05
C MET A 61 -24.18 -1.64 4.10
N ASP A 62 -23.30 -1.02 3.31
CA ASP A 62 -23.21 0.44 3.17
C ASP A 62 -24.54 1.04 2.70
N VAL A 63 -25.10 0.48 1.61
CA VAL A 63 -26.39 0.89 1.08
C VAL A 63 -27.52 0.68 2.09
N LEU A 64 -27.55 -0.46 2.79
CA LEU A 64 -28.56 -0.76 3.80
C LEU A 64 -28.49 0.19 5.01
N VAL A 65 -27.30 0.47 5.52
CA VAL A 65 -27.09 1.41 6.63
C VAL A 65 -27.55 2.81 6.23
N ALA A 66 -27.33 3.22 4.97
CA ALA A 66 -27.81 4.50 4.45
C ALA A 66 -29.36 4.61 4.37
N PHE A 67 -30.10 3.50 4.43
CA PHE A 67 -31.57 3.51 4.57
C PHE A 67 -32.04 3.68 6.03
N SER A 68 -31.15 3.58 7.01
CA SER A 68 -31.46 3.80 8.43
C SER A 68 -31.17 5.24 8.85
N ARG A 69 -31.84 5.70 9.91
CA ARG A 69 -31.62 7.01 10.54
C ARG A 69 -31.00 6.81 11.91
N SER A 70 -30.26 7.79 12.44
CA SER A 70 -29.65 7.70 13.78
C SER A 70 -30.68 7.38 14.88
N GLN A 71 -31.91 7.89 14.77
CA GLN A 71 -33.00 7.60 15.72
C GLN A 71 -33.44 6.13 15.73
N ASP A 72 -33.21 5.38 14.64
CA ASP A 72 -33.59 3.96 14.55
C ASP A 72 -32.70 3.06 15.42
N TRP A 73 -31.57 3.60 15.89
CA TRP A 73 -30.60 2.94 16.74
C TRP A 73 -30.70 3.35 18.22
N ALA A 74 -31.60 4.28 18.54
CA ALA A 74 -31.84 4.77 19.89
C ALA A 74 -32.53 3.71 20.78
N PRO A 75 -32.49 3.87 22.11
CA PRO A 75 -33.19 2.97 23.04
C PRO A 75 -34.66 2.76 22.68
N GLY A 76 -35.11 1.50 22.67
CA GLY A 76 -36.49 1.12 22.33
C GLY A 76 -36.84 1.21 20.83
N GLN A 77 -35.85 1.37 19.96
CA GLN A 77 -36.01 1.26 18.50
C GLN A 77 -35.20 0.09 17.96
N THR A 78 -35.61 -0.42 16.79
CA THR A 78 -34.88 -1.46 16.06
C THR A 78 -34.52 -0.92 14.67
N PRO A 79 -33.24 -0.95 14.26
CA PRO A 79 -32.78 -0.40 12.98
C PRO A 79 -33.14 -1.34 11.83
N CYS A 80 -34.44 -1.41 11.54
CA CYS A 80 -34.99 -2.20 10.45
C CYS A 80 -35.15 -1.34 9.20
N VAL A 81 -34.66 -1.83 8.06
CA VAL A 81 -34.77 -1.18 6.75
C VAL A 81 -35.49 -2.09 5.76
N TRP A 82 -36.26 -1.52 4.84
CA TRP A 82 -37.11 -2.31 3.93
C TRP A 82 -37.00 -1.90 2.45
N PRO A 83 -35.79 -1.69 1.88
CA PRO A 83 -35.67 -1.41 0.45
C PRO A 83 -36.09 -2.63 -0.39
N ARG A 84 -36.72 -2.36 -1.53
CA ARG A 84 -37.04 -3.37 -2.54
C ARG A 84 -35.75 -3.86 -3.21
N ASN A 85 -35.74 -5.10 -3.70
CA ASN A 85 -34.53 -5.65 -4.33
C ASN A 85 -34.19 -4.90 -5.63
N GLU A 86 -35.18 -4.37 -6.33
CA GLU A 86 -35.02 -3.53 -7.53
C GLU A 86 -34.29 -2.23 -7.17
N THR A 87 -34.64 -1.60 -6.03
CA THR A 87 -33.94 -0.40 -5.55
C THR A 87 -32.49 -0.69 -5.19
N LEU A 88 -32.23 -1.83 -4.53
CA LEU A 88 -30.86 -2.25 -4.20
C LEU A 88 -30.06 -2.58 -5.47
N SER A 89 -30.70 -3.20 -6.46
CA SER A 89 -30.10 -3.54 -7.76
C SER A 89 -29.61 -2.29 -8.48
N VAL A 90 -30.45 -1.24 -8.56
CA VAL A 90 -30.07 0.05 -9.16
C VAL A 90 -28.92 0.70 -8.38
N LYS A 91 -29.00 0.76 -7.04
CA LYS A 91 -27.96 1.41 -6.21
C LYS A 91 -26.61 0.70 -6.24
N LEU A 92 -26.61 -0.63 -6.37
CA LEU A 92 -25.39 -1.44 -6.41
C LEU A 92 -24.87 -1.69 -7.83
N GLY A 93 -25.67 -1.36 -8.87
CA GLY A 93 -25.31 -1.63 -10.27
C GLY A 93 -25.22 -3.13 -10.61
N VAL A 94 -26.03 -3.97 -9.95
CA VAL A 94 -26.00 -5.43 -10.12
C VAL A 94 -27.40 -5.98 -10.34
N SER A 95 -27.52 -7.20 -10.86
CA SER A 95 -28.81 -7.85 -11.05
C SER A 95 -29.53 -8.14 -9.72
N VAL A 96 -30.87 -8.23 -9.75
CA VAL A 96 -31.69 -8.62 -8.58
C VAL A 96 -31.23 -9.97 -7.98
N ARG A 97 -30.82 -10.92 -8.83
CA ARG A 97 -30.27 -12.21 -8.39
C ARG A 97 -28.97 -12.04 -7.59
N GLN A 98 -28.08 -11.14 -8.01
CA GLN A 98 -26.87 -10.83 -7.27
C GLN A 98 -27.17 -10.15 -5.94
N VAL A 99 -28.14 -9.22 -5.89
CA VAL A 99 -28.60 -8.63 -4.62
C VAL A 99 -29.07 -9.72 -3.66
N GLN A 100 -29.87 -10.68 -4.13
CA GLN A 100 -30.33 -11.80 -3.30
C GLN A 100 -29.17 -12.65 -2.79
N ASN A 101 -28.14 -12.88 -3.62
CA ASN A 101 -26.93 -13.58 -3.20
C ASN A 101 -26.14 -12.79 -2.15
N TYR A 102 -26.01 -11.47 -2.31
CA TYR A 102 -25.30 -10.63 -1.34
C TYR A 102 -26.04 -10.56 -0.02
N VAL A 103 -27.38 -10.49 -0.05
CA VAL A 103 -28.22 -10.57 1.15
C VAL A 103 -28.04 -11.91 1.85
N ARG A 104 -28.00 -13.02 1.09
CA ARG A 104 -27.74 -14.35 1.67
C ARG A 104 -26.37 -14.40 2.35
N ALA A 105 -25.33 -13.92 1.67
CA ALA A 105 -24.00 -13.85 2.24
C ALA A 105 -23.94 -12.92 3.48
N ALA A 106 -24.65 -11.79 3.48
CA ALA A 106 -24.75 -10.91 4.65
C ALA A 106 -25.39 -11.61 5.85
N VAL A 107 -26.41 -12.44 5.62
CA VAL A 107 -27.02 -13.29 6.67
C VAL A 107 -26.03 -14.35 7.14
N GLU A 108 -25.35 -15.04 6.22
CA GLU A 108 -24.35 -16.07 6.53
C GLU A 108 -23.15 -15.53 7.32
N HIS A 109 -22.76 -14.27 7.08
CA HIS A 109 -21.75 -13.56 7.86
C HIS A 109 -22.32 -12.89 9.13
N GLY A 110 -23.63 -12.95 9.36
CA GLY A 110 -24.29 -12.44 10.57
C GLY A 110 -24.28 -10.93 10.67
N LEU A 111 -24.33 -10.25 9.52
CA LEU A 111 -24.31 -8.78 9.41
C LEU A 111 -25.72 -8.17 9.45
N LEU A 112 -26.75 -8.98 9.15
CA LEU A 112 -28.15 -8.60 9.23
C LEU A 112 -29.03 -9.82 9.54
N THR A 113 -30.21 -9.55 10.09
CA THR A 113 -31.28 -10.55 10.27
C THR A 113 -32.48 -10.17 9.40
N PRO A 114 -33.04 -11.10 8.61
CA PRO A 114 -34.29 -10.86 7.90
C PRO A 114 -35.48 -10.83 8.86
N LYS A 115 -36.35 -9.84 8.71
CA LYS A 115 -37.63 -9.73 9.41
C LYS A 115 -38.76 -9.88 8.41
N ASP A 116 -39.13 -11.11 8.10
CA ASP A 116 -40.12 -11.43 7.07
C ASP A 116 -41.55 -11.17 7.59
N SER A 117 -42.44 -10.67 6.73
CA SER A 117 -43.88 -10.58 7.03
C SER A 117 -44.59 -11.89 6.71
N ALA A 118 -45.80 -12.09 7.24
CA ALA A 118 -46.63 -13.26 6.94
C ALA A 118 -46.83 -13.48 5.42
N ASN A 119 -46.83 -12.40 4.64
CA ASN A 119 -47.06 -12.41 3.20
C ASN A 119 -45.75 -12.37 2.38
N GLY A 120 -44.57 -12.43 3.03
CA GLY A 120 -43.26 -12.39 2.36
C GLY A 120 -42.88 -11.03 1.75
N HIS A 121 -43.72 -10.00 1.90
CA HIS A 121 -43.43 -8.64 1.44
C HIS A 121 -42.67 -7.83 2.49
N ARG A 122 -41.78 -6.94 2.02
CA ARG A 122 -41.11 -5.94 2.85
C ARG A 122 -41.95 -4.67 2.92
N GLY A 123 -42.05 -4.08 4.10
CA GLY A 123 -42.83 -2.86 4.33
C GLY A 123 -42.66 -2.33 5.74
N GLY A 124 -42.96 -1.06 5.95
CA GLY A 124 -42.89 -0.44 7.26
C GLY A 124 -43.60 0.89 7.26
N LEU A 125 -43.99 1.34 8.46
CA LEU A 125 -44.58 2.65 8.68
C LEU A 125 -43.74 3.43 9.68
N ARG A 126 -43.48 4.68 9.35
CA ARG A 126 -42.87 5.66 10.27
C ARG A 126 -43.92 6.65 10.74
N ALA A 127 -43.85 7.04 12.00
CA ALA A 127 -44.65 8.13 12.55
C ALA A 127 -44.18 9.49 12.00
N ALA A 128 -44.93 10.55 12.30
CA ALA A 128 -44.60 11.92 11.89
C ALA A 128 -43.25 12.40 12.46
N ASP A 129 -42.86 11.91 13.63
CA ASP A 129 -41.55 12.13 14.26
C ASP A 129 -40.41 11.27 13.65
N GLY A 130 -40.74 10.46 12.64
CA GLY A 130 -39.81 9.58 11.93
C GLY A 130 -39.54 8.25 12.61
N LYS A 131 -40.06 7.99 13.83
CA LYS A 131 -39.86 6.72 14.54
C LYS A 131 -40.54 5.57 13.82
N ILE A 132 -39.99 4.37 13.93
CA ILE A 132 -40.56 3.18 13.29
C ILE A 132 -41.70 2.68 14.16
N LEU A 133 -42.92 2.67 13.62
CA LEU A 133 -44.09 2.10 14.30
C LEU A 133 -44.12 0.58 14.13
N TRP A 134 -43.93 0.12 12.89
CA TRP A 134 -43.78 -1.30 12.56
C TRP A 134 -42.96 -1.45 11.28
N SER A 135 -42.30 -2.59 11.12
CA SER A 135 -41.41 -2.86 9.99
C SER A 135 -41.20 -4.35 9.75
N TYR A 136 -41.07 -4.71 8.47
CA TYR A 136 -40.68 -6.00 7.92
C TYR A 136 -39.66 -5.75 6.81
N GLY A 137 -38.47 -6.36 6.91
CA GLY A 137 -37.33 -6.07 6.04
C GLY A 137 -36.04 -6.71 6.55
N PHE A 138 -35.03 -5.88 6.78
CA PHE A 138 -33.72 -6.27 7.30
C PHE A 138 -33.45 -5.54 8.60
N ASP A 139 -33.28 -6.29 9.67
CA ASP A 139 -32.79 -5.80 10.95
C ASP A 139 -31.26 -5.70 10.92
N LEU A 140 -30.74 -4.50 11.17
CA LEU A 140 -29.31 -4.18 11.19
C LEU A 140 -28.74 -4.16 12.62
N SER A 141 -29.52 -4.51 13.64
CA SER A 141 -29.08 -4.60 15.03
C SER A 141 -27.86 -5.51 15.25
N PRO A 142 -27.57 -6.57 14.45
CA PRO A 142 -26.33 -7.33 14.57
C PRO A 142 -25.07 -6.47 14.42
N LEU A 143 -25.10 -5.36 13.66
CA LEU A 143 -23.96 -4.46 13.53
C LEU A 143 -23.60 -3.76 14.85
N ALA A 144 -24.61 -3.43 15.65
CA ALA A 144 -24.41 -2.82 16.96
C ALA A 144 -23.97 -3.88 17.98
N ALA A 145 -24.68 -5.02 18.01
CA ALA A 145 -24.39 -6.12 18.94
C ALA A 145 -22.95 -6.67 18.78
N ARG A 146 -22.42 -6.69 17.56
CA ARG A 146 -21.08 -7.20 17.24
C ARG A 146 -20.03 -6.10 17.09
N ALA A 147 -20.35 -4.86 17.45
CA ALA A 147 -19.45 -3.73 17.25
C ALA A 147 -18.08 -3.92 17.92
N GLN A 148 -18.05 -4.48 19.14
CA GLN A 148 -16.82 -4.76 19.88
C GLN A 148 -16.02 -5.92 19.26
N GLU A 149 -16.71 -6.95 18.75
CA GLU A 149 -16.10 -8.06 18.02
C GLU A 149 -15.38 -7.55 16.76
N PHE A 150 -16.05 -6.68 15.98
CA PHE A 150 -15.45 -6.08 14.78
C PHE A 150 -14.20 -5.26 15.11
N GLU A 151 -14.22 -4.49 16.21
CA GLU A 151 -13.04 -3.74 16.64
C GLU A 151 -11.88 -4.64 17.04
N ALA A 152 -12.16 -5.71 17.80
CA ALA A 152 -11.12 -6.66 18.21
C ALA A 152 -10.49 -7.36 16.99
N ILE A 153 -11.31 -7.80 16.03
CA ILE A 153 -10.83 -8.44 14.79
C ILE A 153 -10.01 -7.46 13.95
N ALA A 154 -10.52 -6.23 13.76
CA ALA A 154 -9.79 -5.20 13.03
C ALA A 154 -8.45 -4.87 13.69
N ALA A 155 -8.43 -4.68 15.02
CA ALA A 155 -7.21 -4.37 15.76
C ALA A 155 -6.16 -5.48 15.65
N LYS A 156 -6.59 -6.75 15.72
CA LYS A 156 -5.70 -7.90 15.54
C LYS A 156 -5.15 -7.96 14.11
N GLY A 157 -6.01 -7.87 13.10
CA GLY A 157 -5.58 -7.93 11.69
C GLY A 157 -4.66 -6.77 11.30
N GLU A 158 -4.97 -5.55 11.75
CA GLU A 158 -4.12 -4.37 11.53
C GLU A 158 -2.77 -4.47 12.27
N ALA A 159 -2.71 -5.17 13.42
CA ALA A 159 -1.45 -5.46 14.09
C ALA A 159 -0.59 -6.47 13.32
N GLU A 160 -1.21 -7.54 12.79
CA GLU A 160 -0.55 -8.51 11.93
C GLU A 160 -0.02 -7.86 10.65
N ASP A 161 -0.81 -7.02 9.98
CA ASP A 161 -0.38 -6.28 8.78
C ASP A 161 0.80 -5.34 9.07
N ARG A 162 0.77 -4.63 10.20
CA ARG A 162 1.90 -3.78 10.62
C ARG A 162 3.17 -4.58 10.86
N GLU A 163 3.05 -5.76 11.44
CA GLU A 163 4.20 -6.64 11.68
C GLU A 163 4.77 -7.19 10.38
N ILE A 164 3.91 -7.61 9.45
CA ILE A 164 4.32 -8.03 8.09
C ILE A 164 5.07 -6.89 7.39
N GLU A 165 4.52 -5.68 7.41
CA GLU A 165 5.15 -4.50 6.79
C GLU A 165 6.50 -4.17 7.44
N ARG A 166 6.59 -4.27 8.77
CA ARG A 166 7.85 -4.07 9.52
C ARG A 166 8.91 -5.08 9.08
N LEU A 167 8.57 -6.36 9.06
CA LEU A 167 9.49 -7.44 8.64
C LEU A 167 9.93 -7.26 7.19
N ARG A 168 9.01 -6.92 6.29
CA ARG A 168 9.33 -6.61 4.88
C ARG A 168 10.30 -5.44 4.73
N LYS A 169 10.10 -4.37 5.49
CA LYS A 169 11.05 -3.24 5.53
C LYS A 169 12.43 -3.66 6.03
N THR A 170 12.49 -4.52 7.05
CA THR A 170 13.76 -5.08 7.54
C THR A 170 14.46 -5.91 6.48
N ILE A 171 13.74 -6.82 5.79
CA ILE A 171 14.28 -7.61 4.68
C ILE A 171 14.83 -6.69 3.58
N ALA A 172 14.08 -5.66 3.19
CA ALA A 172 14.52 -4.70 2.19
C ALA A 172 15.76 -3.90 2.62
N ALA A 173 15.89 -3.57 3.92
CA ALA A 173 17.08 -2.94 4.48
C ALA A 173 18.30 -3.88 4.43
N LEU A 174 18.14 -5.14 4.83
CA LEU A 174 19.20 -6.16 4.77
C LEU A 174 19.69 -6.37 3.34
N ARG A 175 18.77 -6.50 2.38
CA ARG A 175 19.10 -6.61 0.96
C ARG A 175 19.93 -5.43 0.44
N ARG A 176 19.55 -4.21 0.83
CA ARG A 176 20.32 -2.99 0.47
C ARG A 176 21.70 -3.01 1.12
N ARG A 177 21.80 -3.44 2.37
CA ARG A 177 23.09 -3.54 3.07
C ARG A 177 24.02 -4.56 2.42
N THR A 178 23.52 -5.74 2.04
CA THR A 178 24.30 -6.74 1.27
C THR A 178 24.87 -6.14 -0.01
N ARG A 179 24.05 -5.41 -0.77
CA ARG A 179 24.50 -4.77 -2.01
C ARG A 179 25.56 -3.71 -1.76
N MET A 180 25.37 -2.85 -0.77
CA MET A 180 26.39 -1.86 -0.37
C MET A 180 27.72 -2.50 -0.01
N LEU A 181 27.70 -3.64 0.69
CA LEU A 181 28.92 -4.38 1.04
C LEU A 181 29.58 -5.00 -0.19
N ALA A 182 28.80 -5.54 -1.11
CA ALA A 182 29.34 -6.06 -2.37
C ALA A 182 29.96 -4.96 -3.24
N GLU A 183 29.32 -3.78 -3.33
CA GLU A 183 29.90 -2.60 -3.98
C GLU A 183 31.20 -2.15 -3.30
N THR A 184 31.27 -2.24 -1.97
CA THR A 184 32.48 -1.93 -1.18
C THR A 184 33.61 -2.91 -1.52
N CYS A 185 33.32 -4.22 -1.60
CA CYS A 185 34.28 -5.24 -2.01
C CYS A 185 34.84 -4.94 -3.41
N SER A 186 33.97 -4.60 -4.35
CA SER A 186 34.35 -4.26 -5.72
C SER A 186 35.21 -2.99 -5.77
N TYR A 187 34.84 -1.95 -5.04
CA TYR A 187 35.56 -0.68 -5.01
C TYR A 187 36.97 -0.80 -4.44
N HIS A 188 37.13 -1.57 -3.36
CA HIS A 188 38.42 -1.79 -2.71
C HIS A 188 39.21 -2.97 -3.29
N MET A 189 38.70 -3.66 -4.31
CA MET A 189 39.30 -4.86 -4.90
C MET A 189 39.65 -5.91 -3.85
N LEU A 190 38.71 -6.18 -2.93
CA LEU A 190 38.91 -7.15 -1.85
C LEU A 190 38.89 -8.58 -2.39
N ASP A 191 40.05 -9.22 -2.43
CA ASP A 191 40.19 -10.62 -2.82
C ASP A 191 39.76 -11.57 -1.68
N GLY A 192 39.25 -12.75 -2.05
CA GLY A 192 38.89 -13.82 -1.11
C GLY A 192 37.47 -13.73 -0.52
N ILE A 193 36.69 -12.69 -0.88
CA ILE A 193 35.29 -12.56 -0.49
C ILE A 193 34.39 -12.73 -1.74
N ASP A 194 33.57 -13.78 -1.76
CA ASP A 194 32.60 -14.00 -2.84
C ASP A 194 31.34 -13.14 -2.62
N ALA A 195 31.49 -11.85 -2.92
CA ALA A 195 30.43 -10.86 -2.74
C ALA A 195 29.22 -11.09 -3.66
N GLU A 196 29.43 -11.62 -4.87
CA GLU A 196 28.34 -11.93 -5.80
C GLU A 196 27.48 -13.07 -5.25
N HIS A 197 28.09 -14.13 -4.73
CA HIS A 197 27.37 -15.23 -4.10
C HIS A 197 26.52 -14.77 -2.90
N GLU A 198 27.04 -13.85 -2.07
CA GLU A 198 26.29 -13.27 -0.97
C GLU A 198 25.03 -12.52 -1.46
N VAL A 199 25.17 -11.71 -2.52
CA VAL A 199 24.05 -10.99 -3.13
C VAL A 199 23.01 -11.94 -3.70
N ASP A 200 23.43 -12.99 -4.41
CA ASP A 200 22.54 -13.97 -5.02
C ASP A 200 21.78 -14.79 -3.99
N LEU A 201 22.43 -15.22 -2.91
CA LEU A 201 21.75 -15.93 -1.82
C LEU A 201 20.68 -15.07 -1.15
N VAL A 202 20.97 -13.80 -0.89
CA VAL A 202 19.97 -12.86 -0.35
C VAL A 202 18.84 -12.65 -1.35
N ARG A 203 19.15 -12.51 -2.64
CA ARG A 203 18.15 -12.39 -3.71
C ARG A 203 17.22 -13.61 -3.73
N MET A 204 17.76 -14.83 -3.71
CA MET A 204 16.99 -16.09 -3.69
C MET A 204 16.12 -16.23 -2.44
N ALA A 205 16.63 -15.88 -1.26
CA ALA A 205 15.84 -15.92 -0.04
C ALA A 205 14.65 -14.94 -0.09
N VAL A 206 14.86 -13.75 -0.66
CA VAL A 206 13.83 -12.72 -0.83
C VAL A 206 12.79 -13.11 -1.87
N THR A 207 13.19 -13.73 -2.99
CA THR A 207 12.24 -14.18 -4.02
C THR A 207 11.32 -15.27 -3.47
N HIS A 208 11.85 -16.19 -2.65
CA HIS A 208 11.07 -17.26 -2.04
C HIS A 208 9.97 -16.75 -1.07
N ILE A 209 10.21 -15.64 -0.36
CA ILE A 209 9.22 -15.08 0.59
C ILE A 209 8.27 -14.06 -0.05
N ARG A 210 8.41 -13.79 -1.35
CA ARG A 210 7.66 -12.73 -2.03
C ARG A 210 6.16 -13.01 -1.96
N GLY A 211 5.40 -12.01 -1.51
CA GLY A 211 3.94 -12.12 -1.37
C GLY A 211 3.48 -12.96 -0.17
N SER A 212 4.39 -13.56 0.61
CA SER A 212 4.00 -14.27 1.82
C SER A 212 3.38 -13.32 2.84
N ARG A 213 2.29 -13.77 3.46
CA ARG A 213 1.64 -13.15 4.63
C ARG A 213 1.86 -13.97 5.90
N ASN A 214 2.65 -15.03 5.84
CA ASN A 214 2.97 -15.85 7.00
C ASN A 214 4.08 -15.17 7.82
N ILE A 215 3.72 -14.69 9.01
CA ILE A 215 4.64 -13.97 9.91
C ILE A 215 5.83 -14.84 10.28
N ASP A 216 5.64 -16.12 10.61
CA ASP A 216 6.73 -17.01 11.02
C ASP A 216 7.76 -17.22 9.89
N GLN A 217 7.31 -17.30 8.64
CA GLN A 217 8.21 -17.38 7.48
C GLN A 217 9.02 -16.09 7.32
N LEU A 218 8.39 -14.93 7.48
CA LEU A 218 9.06 -13.64 7.40
C LEU A 218 10.07 -13.45 8.55
N VAL A 219 9.72 -13.85 9.77
CA VAL A 219 10.62 -13.82 10.94
C VAL A 219 11.84 -14.70 10.71
N ARG A 220 11.64 -15.94 10.25
CA ARG A 220 12.77 -16.85 9.92
C ARG A 220 13.66 -16.29 8.82
N CYS A 221 13.06 -15.68 7.80
CA CYS A 221 13.82 -15.04 6.72
C CYS A 221 14.65 -13.85 7.24
N VAL A 222 14.06 -12.98 8.06
CA VAL A 222 14.80 -11.88 8.70
C VAL A 222 15.97 -12.41 9.52
N ALA A 223 15.75 -13.42 10.38
CA ALA A 223 16.82 -13.99 11.21
C ALA A 223 17.98 -14.57 10.37
N LEU A 224 17.64 -15.30 9.30
CA LEU A 224 18.64 -15.85 8.36
C LEU A 224 19.43 -14.74 7.68
N LEU A 225 18.73 -13.75 7.11
CA LEU A 225 19.35 -12.64 6.38
C LEU A 225 20.21 -11.76 7.29
N THR A 226 19.75 -11.48 8.51
CA THR A 226 20.55 -10.74 9.51
C THR A 226 21.86 -11.47 9.77
N LYS A 227 21.81 -12.76 10.12
CA LYS A 227 23.02 -13.55 10.38
C LYS A 227 23.99 -13.54 9.19
N ARG A 228 23.48 -13.67 7.97
CA ARG A 228 24.29 -13.67 6.74
C ARG A 228 24.93 -12.31 6.50
N VAL A 229 24.17 -11.24 6.62
CA VAL A 229 24.68 -9.87 6.44
C VAL A 229 25.73 -9.52 7.50
N ASP A 230 25.56 -9.97 8.74
CA ASP A 230 26.53 -9.73 9.81
C ASP A 230 27.85 -10.48 9.56
N LEU A 231 27.79 -11.73 9.09
CA LEU A 231 28.99 -12.48 8.69
C LEU A 231 29.70 -11.84 7.50
N PHE A 232 28.93 -11.40 6.48
CA PHE A 232 29.50 -10.73 5.31
C PHE A 232 30.13 -9.38 5.69
N GLN A 233 29.46 -8.59 6.53
CA GLN A 233 30.02 -7.36 7.08
C GLN A 233 31.33 -7.62 7.82
N GLY A 234 31.38 -8.63 8.69
CA GLY A 234 32.60 -9.00 9.43
C GLY A 234 33.75 -9.35 8.49
N ALA A 235 33.50 -10.17 7.47
CA ALA A 235 34.52 -10.52 6.48
C ALA A 235 35.04 -9.29 5.72
N VAL A 236 34.16 -8.35 5.36
CA VAL A 236 34.55 -7.09 4.71
C VAL A 236 35.36 -6.20 5.66
N ASP A 237 34.94 -6.06 6.91
CA ASP A 237 35.63 -5.25 7.91
C ASP A 237 37.03 -5.81 8.21
N ASP A 238 37.16 -7.13 8.33
CA ASP A 238 38.44 -7.82 8.54
C ASP A 238 39.38 -7.60 7.34
N ALA A 239 38.89 -7.74 6.11
CA ALA A 239 39.68 -7.50 4.91
C ALA A 239 40.13 -6.04 4.75
N LEU A 240 39.25 -5.08 5.04
CA LEU A 240 39.58 -3.65 5.03
C LEU A 240 40.62 -3.29 6.10
N THR A 241 40.58 -3.97 7.25
CA THR A 241 41.54 -3.73 8.35
C THR A 241 42.89 -4.37 8.06
N ALA A 242 42.91 -5.57 7.45
CA ALA A 242 44.13 -6.23 7.02
C ALA A 242 44.88 -5.41 5.96
N GLY A 243 44.18 -4.80 5.00
CA GLY A 243 44.79 -3.91 3.99
C GLY A 243 45.50 -2.69 4.59
N LYS A 244 44.93 -2.09 5.65
CA LYS A 244 45.57 -0.95 6.37
C LYS A 244 46.82 -1.35 7.13
N ALA A 245 46.86 -2.55 7.71
CA ALA A 245 48.05 -3.05 8.39
C ALA A 245 49.22 -3.27 7.40
N GLN A 246 48.91 -3.64 6.15
CA GLN A 246 49.90 -3.86 5.10
C GLN A 246 50.43 -2.54 4.51
N GLU A 247 49.57 -1.53 4.30
CA GLU A 247 50.00 -0.15 3.94
C GLU A 247 50.90 0.49 5.01
N THR A 248 50.71 0.16 6.29
CA THR A 248 51.53 0.68 7.40
C THR A 248 52.87 -0.07 7.52
N ALA A 249 52.97 -1.31 7.05
CA ALA A 249 54.19 -2.12 7.07
C ALA A 249 55.12 -1.85 5.87
N GLU A 250 54.57 -1.47 4.72
CA GLU A 250 55.35 -1.14 3.52
C GLU A 250 55.94 0.29 3.50
N ASN A 251 55.56 1.14 4.47
CA ASN A 251 56.16 2.47 4.69
C ASN A 251 56.68 2.62 6.13
N PRO A 252 57.95 2.25 6.43
CA PRO A 252 58.55 2.67 7.69
C PRO A 252 58.93 4.16 7.56
N ALA A 253 58.34 4.97 8.44
CA ALA A 253 58.59 6.40 8.63
C ALA A 253 58.06 7.34 7.53
N PHE A 254 56.89 7.94 7.78
CA PHE A 254 56.74 9.37 7.48
C PHE A 254 56.98 10.13 8.79
N GLU A 255 58.19 10.68 8.91
CA GLU A 255 58.45 11.76 9.85
C GLU A 255 57.36 12.82 9.70
N THR A 256 56.89 13.33 10.84
CA THR A 256 56.00 14.48 10.92
C THR A 256 56.71 15.72 10.38
N MET A 257 56.77 15.88 9.06
CA MET A 257 57.11 17.15 8.42
C MET A 257 55.89 18.07 8.55
N ASN A 258 56.00 19.02 9.48
CA ASN A 258 55.18 20.23 9.49
C ASN A 258 55.38 20.98 8.16
N PRO A 259 54.37 21.09 7.27
CA PRO A 259 54.46 22.02 6.17
C PRO A 259 53.95 23.35 6.71
N SER A 260 54.87 24.22 7.13
CA SER A 260 54.61 25.65 7.19
C SER A 260 55.05 26.24 5.84
N PRO A 261 54.13 26.66 4.95
CA PRO A 261 54.49 27.38 3.75
C PRO A 261 54.64 28.86 4.11
N LYS A 262 55.88 29.34 4.20
CA LYS A 262 56.19 30.74 3.92
C LYS A 262 56.25 30.85 2.40
N ASP A 263 55.18 31.37 1.79
CA ASP A 263 55.21 32.28 0.64
C ASP A 263 53.79 32.54 0.13
N GLU A 264 53.54 33.80 -0.25
CA GLU A 264 52.22 34.41 -0.45
C GLU A 264 51.45 33.84 -1.64
N MET A 265 50.34 33.14 -1.36
CA MET A 265 49.31 32.85 -2.35
C MET A 265 48.17 33.88 -2.21
N ASN A 266 47.98 34.68 -3.25
CA ASN A 266 46.80 35.52 -3.45
C ASN A 266 45.53 34.66 -3.46
N PHE A 267 44.84 34.61 -2.32
CA PHE A 267 43.47 34.12 -2.24
C PHE A 267 42.51 35.31 -2.19
N VAL A 268 41.46 35.27 -3.02
CA VAL A 268 40.27 36.09 -2.83
C VAL A 268 39.65 35.68 -1.50
N HIS A 269 39.60 36.61 -0.55
CA HIS A 269 39.00 36.41 0.76
C HIS A 269 37.53 35.98 0.59
N SER A 270 37.18 34.78 1.06
CA SER A 270 35.78 34.51 1.41
C SER A 270 35.50 35.30 2.69
N THR A 271 34.76 36.40 2.57
CA THR A 271 34.25 37.12 3.72
C THR A 271 33.13 36.28 4.34
N THR A 272 33.49 35.52 5.37
CA THR A 272 32.49 34.99 6.33
C THR A 272 31.85 36.18 7.02
N THR A 273 30.64 36.55 6.59
CA THR A 273 29.79 37.47 7.32
C THR A 273 29.11 36.73 8.46
N THR A 274 29.63 36.91 9.68
CA THR A 274 29.02 36.46 10.93
C THR A 274 27.95 37.46 11.39
N GLN A 275 27.08 37.88 10.49
CA GLN A 275 25.90 38.73 10.74
C GLN A 275 24.78 38.29 9.78
N LEU A 276 24.17 37.13 10.05
CA LEU A 276 22.92 36.78 9.41
C LEU A 276 21.86 37.79 9.86
N GLN A 277 21.38 38.62 8.93
CA GLN A 277 20.18 39.43 9.14
C GLN A 277 19.01 38.46 9.36
N THR A 278 18.42 38.50 10.55
CA THR A 278 17.19 37.75 10.87
C THR A 278 16.10 38.22 9.92
N ALA A 279 15.78 37.39 8.91
CA ALA A 279 14.58 37.60 8.13
C ALA A 279 13.38 37.45 9.08
N ASN A 280 12.73 38.57 9.39
CA ASN A 280 11.43 38.58 10.04
C ASN A 280 10.44 37.80 9.17
N ALA A 281 10.28 36.51 9.48
CA ALA A 281 9.14 35.75 9.02
C ALA A 281 7.91 36.39 9.65
N VAL A 282 7.17 37.15 8.85
CA VAL A 282 5.81 37.56 9.18
C VAL A 282 5.00 36.27 9.32
N THR A 283 4.86 35.80 10.55
CA THR A 283 3.92 34.75 10.89
C THR A 283 2.52 35.34 10.76
N SER A 284 1.87 35.14 9.62
CA SER A 284 0.42 35.20 9.58
C SER A 284 -0.11 33.98 10.35
N ARG A 285 -0.54 34.26 11.57
CA ARG A 285 -1.25 33.33 12.44
C ARG A 285 -2.63 33.10 11.82
N ALA A 286 -2.75 32.06 11.01
CA ALA A 286 -4.04 31.48 10.64
C ALA A 286 -4.05 30.02 11.14
N LEU A 287 -4.40 29.87 12.41
CA LEU A 287 -4.91 28.61 12.92
C LEU A 287 -6.33 28.47 12.37
N ALA A 288 -6.53 27.58 11.41
CA ALA A 288 -7.85 27.11 11.02
C ALA A 288 -7.80 25.64 10.63
N GLY A 289 -8.43 24.82 11.46
CA GLY A 289 -9.16 23.63 11.03
C GLY A 289 -8.33 22.40 10.68
N ARG A 290 -8.29 21.45 11.62
CA ARG A 290 -8.42 20.03 11.26
C ARG A 290 -9.61 19.88 10.31
N SER A 291 -9.35 19.59 9.04
CA SER A 291 -10.32 19.00 8.13
C SER A 291 -9.73 17.68 7.62
N SER A 292 -10.18 16.60 8.26
CA SER A 292 -10.23 15.29 7.63
C SER A 292 -11.39 15.34 6.65
N GLU A 293 -11.14 15.73 5.39
CA GLU A 293 -11.97 15.42 4.21
C GLU A 293 -11.42 16.18 2.99
N ALA A 294 -10.69 15.48 2.13
CA ALA A 294 -10.48 15.85 0.72
C ALA A 294 -10.05 14.57 -0.04
N TRP A 295 -11.00 13.67 -0.23
CA TRP A 295 -10.95 12.76 -1.36
C TRP A 295 -11.33 13.55 -2.63
N ASP A 296 -10.63 13.25 -3.73
CA ASP A 296 -11.07 13.47 -5.11
C ASP A 296 -11.01 14.88 -5.74
N ILE A 297 -9.80 15.46 -5.84
CA ILE A 297 -9.47 16.47 -6.90
C ILE A 297 -8.16 16.10 -7.65
N ALA A 298 -7.84 14.82 -7.78
CA ALA A 298 -6.73 14.33 -8.61
C ALA A 298 -7.19 13.58 -9.88
N LEU A 299 -8.50 13.37 -10.03
CA LEU A 299 -9.08 12.55 -11.11
C LEU A 299 -9.34 13.31 -12.42
N LEU A 300 -8.99 14.60 -12.53
CA LEU A 300 -9.28 15.42 -13.72
C LEU A 300 -8.09 16.25 -14.24
N ALA A 301 -6.85 15.90 -13.91
CA ALA A 301 -5.73 16.39 -14.71
C ALA A 301 -5.75 15.67 -16.08
N PRO A 302 -5.65 16.38 -17.22
CA PRO A 302 -5.54 15.72 -18.52
C PRO A 302 -4.30 14.82 -18.52
N LYS A 303 -4.47 13.56 -18.94
CA LYS A 303 -3.37 12.60 -19.07
C LYS A 303 -2.28 13.18 -19.96
N SER A 304 -1.03 12.99 -19.56
CA SER A 304 0.09 13.41 -20.39
C SER A 304 0.20 12.51 -21.64
N ALA A 305 0.83 13.01 -22.71
CA ALA A 305 1.12 12.20 -23.89
C ALA A 305 1.98 10.95 -23.58
N VAL A 306 2.76 10.99 -22.50
CA VAL A 306 3.58 9.86 -22.04
C VAL A 306 2.74 8.83 -21.28
N GLU A 307 1.76 9.28 -20.49
CA GLU A 307 0.80 8.39 -19.82
C GLU A 307 -0.09 7.68 -20.85
N ASP A 308 -0.49 8.37 -21.91
CA ASP A 308 -1.21 7.76 -23.03
C ASP A 308 -0.35 6.74 -23.81
N ASP A 309 0.96 6.98 -23.96
CA ASP A 309 1.90 6.02 -24.58
C ASP A 309 2.04 4.75 -23.71
N LEU A 310 2.14 4.89 -22.39
CA LEU A 310 2.17 3.77 -21.46
C LEU A 310 0.89 2.94 -21.54
N ASP A 311 -0.27 3.58 -21.52
CA ASP A 311 -1.57 2.91 -21.65
C ASP A 311 -1.70 2.19 -23.00
N ARG A 312 -1.31 2.83 -24.10
CA ARG A 312 -1.32 2.23 -25.45
C ARG A 312 -0.46 0.98 -25.54
N HIS A 313 0.66 0.96 -24.83
CA HIS A 313 1.58 -0.18 -24.79
C HIS A 313 1.27 -1.19 -23.68
N GLY A 314 0.17 -1.01 -22.93
CA GLY A 314 -0.27 -1.91 -21.87
C GLY A 314 0.69 -1.94 -20.67
N ILE A 315 1.38 -0.83 -20.41
CA ILE A 315 2.33 -0.73 -19.30
C ILE A 315 1.58 -0.33 -18.03
N ASP A 316 1.14 -1.34 -17.28
CA ASP A 316 0.54 -1.17 -15.97
C ASP A 316 1.61 -1.28 -14.84
N PRO A 317 1.27 -0.92 -13.59
CA PRO A 317 2.21 -1.02 -12.49
C PRO A 317 2.79 -2.43 -12.30
N GLY A 318 1.97 -3.45 -12.57
CA GLY A 318 2.39 -4.86 -12.53
C GLY A 318 3.45 -5.18 -13.60
N PHE A 319 3.30 -4.63 -14.81
CA PHE A 319 4.27 -4.75 -15.89
C PHE A 319 5.58 -4.09 -15.52
N VAL A 320 5.54 -2.86 -15.01
CA VAL A 320 6.73 -2.12 -14.56
C VAL A 320 7.47 -2.91 -13.47
N ALA A 321 6.74 -3.50 -12.53
CA ALA A 321 7.32 -4.36 -11.48
C ALA A 321 7.93 -5.67 -12.01
N LYS A 322 7.38 -6.24 -13.09
CA LYS A 322 7.94 -7.41 -13.77
C LYS A 322 9.16 -7.07 -14.61
N ALA A 323 9.17 -5.91 -15.27
CA ALA A 323 10.29 -5.45 -16.08
C ALA A 323 11.51 -5.08 -15.21
N CYS A 324 11.26 -4.46 -14.05
CA CYS A 324 12.31 -3.99 -13.13
C CYS A 324 12.17 -4.62 -11.72
N PRO A 325 12.30 -5.96 -11.57
CA PRO A 325 12.03 -6.64 -10.31
C PRO A 325 13.02 -6.29 -9.20
N GLU A 326 14.24 -5.87 -9.56
CA GLU A 326 15.28 -5.48 -8.60
C GLU A 326 14.90 -4.21 -7.82
N LEU A 327 14.26 -3.26 -8.50
CA LEU A 327 13.83 -1.99 -7.94
C LEU A 327 12.46 -2.10 -7.25
N ILE A 328 11.59 -2.97 -7.74
CA ILE A 328 10.18 -3.03 -7.32
C ILE A 328 9.86 -4.43 -6.78
N TRP A 329 10.03 -4.57 -5.47
CA TRP A 329 9.96 -5.85 -4.78
C TRP A 329 8.59 -6.13 -4.15
N ASP A 330 7.90 -5.10 -3.63
CA ASP A 330 6.59 -5.19 -2.98
C ASP A 330 5.59 -4.22 -3.59
N LEU A 331 5.08 -4.60 -4.75
CA LEU A 331 3.98 -3.91 -5.40
C LEU A 331 2.72 -4.80 -5.31
N ASP A 332 1.78 -4.38 -4.47
CA ASP A 332 0.44 -4.97 -4.44
C ASP A 332 -0.37 -4.46 -5.65
N PRO A 333 -0.87 -5.35 -6.53
CA PRO A 333 -1.71 -4.97 -7.66
C PRO A 333 -3.09 -4.53 -7.16
N GLY A 334 -3.18 -3.29 -6.70
CA GLY A 334 -4.41 -2.63 -6.27
C GLY A 334 -4.54 -1.23 -6.89
N PRO A 335 -5.68 -0.54 -6.64
CA PRO A 335 -5.93 0.80 -7.17
C PRO A 335 -4.91 1.86 -6.70
N ARG A 336 -4.07 1.54 -5.71
CA ARG A 336 -2.98 2.41 -5.21
C ARG A 336 -1.60 2.08 -5.78
N ALA A 337 -1.49 1.13 -6.71
CA ALA A 337 -0.21 0.63 -7.20
C ALA A 337 0.63 1.74 -7.87
N TRP A 338 0.01 2.61 -8.67
CA TRP A 338 0.70 3.76 -9.26
C TRP A 338 1.23 4.74 -8.21
N GLY A 339 0.44 5.07 -7.18
CA GLY A 339 0.89 5.91 -6.09
C GLY A 339 2.11 5.33 -5.36
N ARG A 340 2.16 4.00 -5.20
CA ARG A 340 3.36 3.32 -4.64
C ARG A 340 4.56 3.40 -5.58
N LEU A 341 4.37 3.25 -6.89
CA LEU A 341 5.46 3.43 -7.86
C LEU A 341 6.02 4.85 -7.86
N VAL A 342 5.16 5.87 -7.72
CA VAL A 342 5.58 7.26 -7.57
C VAL A 342 6.44 7.43 -6.32
N SER A 343 6.01 6.93 -5.16
CA SER A 343 6.82 6.99 -3.93
C SER A 343 8.14 6.24 -4.04
N ILE A 344 8.18 5.10 -4.76
CA ILE A 344 9.42 4.37 -5.03
C ILE A 344 10.35 5.22 -5.90
N ALA A 345 9.84 5.80 -6.98
CA ALA A 345 10.61 6.66 -7.87
C ALA A 345 11.17 7.88 -7.14
N GLU A 346 10.39 8.54 -6.28
CA GLU A 346 10.85 9.65 -5.44
C GLU A 346 12.02 9.25 -4.53
N GLY A 347 11.95 8.05 -3.93
CA GLY A 347 13.06 7.52 -3.14
C GLY A 347 14.33 7.27 -3.97
N LEU A 348 14.17 6.79 -5.21
CA LEU A 348 15.28 6.52 -6.13
C LEU A 348 15.95 7.81 -6.64
N VAL A 349 15.20 8.90 -6.79
CA VAL A 349 15.75 10.21 -7.21
C VAL A 349 16.90 10.64 -6.31
N GLY A 350 16.69 10.58 -4.98
CA GLY A 350 17.72 10.95 -4.00
C GLY A 350 18.91 9.99 -3.97
N GLN A 351 18.68 8.70 -4.26
CA GLN A 351 19.71 7.65 -4.18
C GLN A 351 20.65 7.63 -5.39
N HIS A 352 20.18 8.09 -6.56
CA HIS A 352 20.92 8.00 -7.83
C HIS A 352 21.36 9.38 -8.38
N ALA A 353 21.59 10.35 -7.48
CA ALA A 353 22.04 11.70 -7.81
C ALA A 353 21.19 12.40 -8.90
N ILE A 354 19.88 12.12 -8.93
CA ILE A 354 18.92 12.83 -9.76
C ILE A 354 18.46 14.06 -8.97
N SER A 355 18.53 15.25 -9.56
CA SER A 355 18.13 16.47 -8.84
C SER A 355 16.62 16.50 -8.64
N LEU A 356 16.18 17.02 -7.48
CA LEU A 356 14.75 17.22 -7.19
C LEU A 356 14.08 18.12 -8.23
N HIS A 357 14.82 19.06 -8.81
CA HIS A 357 14.36 19.88 -9.91
C HIS A 357 14.05 19.06 -11.17
N ALA A 358 14.94 18.13 -11.57
CA ALA A 358 14.70 17.25 -12.72
C ALA A 358 13.50 16.33 -12.51
N TRP A 359 13.29 15.84 -11.28
CA TRP A 359 12.09 15.08 -10.89
C TRP A 359 10.81 15.90 -11.04
N ARG A 360 10.76 17.11 -10.45
CA ARG A 360 9.59 17.99 -10.54
C ARG A 360 9.26 18.35 -11.97
N GLU A 361 10.28 18.61 -12.79
CA GLU A 361 10.10 18.91 -14.21
C GLU A 361 9.59 17.70 -15.00
N ALA A 362 10.07 16.49 -14.68
CA ALA A 362 9.54 15.26 -15.25
C ALA A 362 8.06 15.07 -14.91
N CYS A 363 7.66 15.27 -13.65
CA CYS A 363 6.24 15.20 -13.24
C CYS A 363 5.37 16.23 -13.96
N ARG A 364 5.89 17.43 -14.21
CA ARG A 364 5.19 18.49 -14.94
C ARG A 364 4.96 18.14 -16.42
N ILE A 365 5.93 17.49 -17.05
CA ILE A 365 5.93 17.19 -18.49
C ILE A 365 5.24 15.85 -18.79
N MET A 366 5.55 14.80 -18.03
CA MET A 366 5.16 13.43 -18.30
C MET A 366 3.99 12.95 -17.42
N GLY A 367 3.46 13.79 -16.53
CA GLY A 367 2.54 13.35 -15.49
C GLY A 367 3.26 12.51 -14.42
N GLN A 368 2.56 12.25 -13.31
CA GLN A 368 3.17 11.56 -12.16
C GLN A 368 3.51 10.10 -12.49
N HIS A 369 2.65 9.43 -13.25
CA HIS A 369 2.86 8.02 -13.61
C HIS A 369 3.98 7.89 -14.64
N GLY A 370 3.98 8.75 -15.66
CA GLY A 370 5.03 8.80 -16.68
C GLY A 370 6.41 9.13 -16.09
N ALA A 371 6.48 10.11 -15.18
CA ALA A 371 7.72 10.47 -14.50
C ALA A 371 8.25 9.34 -13.61
N ALA A 372 7.38 8.68 -12.85
CA ALA A 372 7.78 7.54 -12.02
C ALA A 372 8.36 6.40 -12.87
N ALA A 373 7.68 6.06 -13.97
CA ALA A 373 8.13 5.07 -14.92
C ALA A 373 9.46 5.47 -15.60
N ALA A 374 9.66 6.74 -15.94
CA ALA A 374 10.91 7.23 -16.52
C ALA A 374 12.10 7.12 -15.54
N VAL A 375 11.90 7.47 -14.27
CA VAL A 375 12.94 7.35 -13.23
C VAL A 375 13.30 5.89 -12.99
N ILE A 376 12.30 5.01 -12.85
CA ILE A 376 12.52 3.57 -12.64
C ILE A 376 13.33 2.98 -13.79
N ALA A 377 12.98 3.30 -15.04
CA ALA A 377 13.72 2.83 -16.22
C ALA A 377 15.15 3.40 -16.26
N THR A 378 15.32 4.68 -15.93
CA THR A 378 16.63 5.36 -15.88
C THR A 378 17.56 4.70 -14.86
N VAL A 379 17.05 4.44 -13.66
CA VAL A 379 17.82 3.84 -12.57
C VAL A 379 18.14 2.39 -12.88
N TYR A 380 17.19 1.63 -13.43
CA TYR A 380 17.43 0.25 -13.85
C TYR A 380 18.58 0.18 -14.87
N LYS A 381 18.54 1.03 -15.91
CA LYS A 381 19.61 1.12 -16.90
C LYS A 381 20.94 1.59 -16.32
N ALA A 382 20.92 2.39 -15.28
CA ALA A 382 22.14 2.80 -14.60
C ALA A 382 22.78 1.63 -13.84
N MET A 383 21.97 0.80 -13.18
CA MET A 383 22.43 -0.42 -12.53
C MET A 383 22.98 -1.43 -13.53
N SER A 384 22.38 -1.52 -14.73
CA SER A 384 22.89 -2.36 -15.84
C SER A 384 24.12 -1.78 -16.55
N GLY A 385 24.64 -0.62 -16.14
CA GLY A 385 25.80 0.03 -16.75
C GLY A 385 25.53 0.77 -18.07
N GLU A 386 24.31 0.73 -18.62
CA GLU A 386 23.91 1.44 -19.83
C GLU A 386 23.88 2.97 -19.63
N VAL A 387 23.59 3.43 -18.41
CA VAL A 387 23.46 4.85 -18.07
C VAL A 387 24.44 5.24 -16.97
N ARG A 388 25.47 6.01 -17.32
CA ARG A 388 26.47 6.49 -16.35
C ARG A 388 25.99 7.66 -15.48
N ARG A 389 25.09 8.51 -16.00
CA ARG A 389 24.63 9.74 -15.33
C ARG A 389 23.09 9.80 -15.31
N PRO A 390 22.43 9.21 -14.30
CA PRO A 390 20.97 9.11 -14.22
C PRO A 390 20.25 10.45 -14.35
N GLY A 391 20.74 11.49 -13.64
CA GLY A 391 20.12 12.82 -13.68
C GLY A 391 20.19 13.50 -15.05
N ALA A 392 21.25 13.28 -15.83
CA ALA A 392 21.37 13.81 -17.18
C ALA A 392 20.46 13.05 -18.15
N TYR A 393 20.36 11.73 -17.98
CA TYR A 393 19.50 10.88 -18.79
C TYR A 393 18.02 11.23 -18.62
N LEU A 394 17.56 11.48 -17.39
CA LEU A 394 16.19 11.93 -17.12
C LEU A 394 15.89 13.29 -17.77
N ARG A 395 16.85 14.23 -17.75
CA ARG A 395 16.68 15.51 -18.47
C ARG A 395 16.53 15.33 -19.98
N GLY A 396 17.31 14.43 -20.57
CA GLY A 396 17.14 14.05 -21.98
C GLY A 396 15.79 13.38 -22.26
N MET A 397 15.24 12.62 -21.31
CA MET A 397 13.86 12.12 -21.41
C MET A 397 12.83 13.26 -21.35
N ASN A 398 13.03 14.26 -20.48
CA ASN A 398 12.16 15.45 -20.40
C ASN A 398 12.14 16.21 -21.74
N GLU A 399 13.29 16.43 -22.36
CA GLU A 399 13.41 17.08 -23.69
C GLU A 399 12.69 16.28 -24.78
N LYS A 400 12.83 14.95 -24.79
CA LYS A 400 12.14 14.06 -25.73
C LYS A 400 10.63 14.01 -25.50
N ALA A 401 10.18 14.11 -24.25
CA ALA A 401 8.76 14.18 -23.94
C ALA A 401 8.14 15.50 -24.42
N LEU A 402 8.86 16.62 -24.28
CA LEU A 402 8.43 17.93 -24.81
C LEU A 402 8.29 17.94 -26.34
N SER A 403 9.17 17.23 -27.04
CA SER A 403 9.11 17.09 -28.51
C SER A 403 8.19 15.96 -28.99
N GLY A 404 7.53 15.21 -28.09
CA GLY A 404 6.66 14.08 -28.43
C GLY A 404 7.41 12.85 -28.97
N ALA A 405 8.74 12.81 -28.86
CA ALA A 405 9.60 11.74 -29.37
C ALA A 405 9.95 10.69 -28.31
N LEU A 406 9.45 10.82 -27.08
CA LEU A 406 9.67 9.84 -26.01
C LEU A 406 8.68 8.67 -26.15
N HIS A 407 9.21 7.48 -26.40
CA HIS A 407 8.45 6.23 -26.46
C HIS A 407 8.78 5.35 -25.25
N LEU A 408 8.17 5.66 -24.11
CA LEU A 408 8.45 4.98 -22.87
C LEU A 408 7.85 3.57 -22.85
N GLY A 409 6.71 3.35 -23.51
CA GLY A 409 6.08 2.05 -23.65
C GLY A 409 7.00 1.02 -24.32
N LYS A 410 7.60 1.39 -25.46
CA LYS A 410 8.60 0.55 -26.17
C LYS A 410 9.84 0.28 -25.31
N THR A 411 10.29 1.27 -24.55
CA THR A 411 11.43 1.12 -23.64
C THR A 411 11.18 0.02 -22.62
N TYR A 412 9.98 -0.03 -22.04
CA TYR A 412 9.62 -1.04 -21.05
C TYR A 412 9.50 -2.46 -21.63
N HIS A 413 9.01 -2.61 -22.86
CA HIS A 413 9.04 -3.92 -23.54
C HIS A 413 10.48 -4.40 -23.77
N GLY A 414 11.37 -3.52 -24.23
CA GLY A 414 12.80 -3.86 -24.37
C GLY A 414 13.47 -4.22 -23.04
N LEU A 415 13.14 -3.50 -21.95
CA LEU A 415 13.63 -3.85 -20.60
C LEU A 415 13.13 -5.22 -20.14
N ARG A 416 11.87 -5.57 -20.45
CA ARG A 416 11.31 -6.88 -20.10
C ARG A 416 11.96 -8.02 -20.89
N GLU A 417 12.24 -7.80 -22.17
CA GLU A 417 12.97 -8.77 -23.00
C GLU A 417 14.39 -8.99 -22.47
N ALA A 418 15.12 -7.92 -22.14
CA ALA A 418 16.45 -8.01 -21.53
C ALA A 418 16.40 -8.73 -20.17
N SER A 419 15.44 -8.38 -19.31
CA SER A 419 15.24 -9.01 -18.00
C SER A 419 14.90 -10.51 -18.09
N SER A 420 14.20 -10.93 -19.17
CA SER A 420 13.85 -12.33 -19.41
C SER A 420 14.99 -13.17 -20.00
N GLN A 421 16.07 -12.55 -20.51
CA GLN A 421 17.26 -13.25 -20.99
C GLN A 421 18.26 -13.57 -19.87
N PHE A 422 18.10 -12.96 -18.70
CA PHE A 422 18.90 -13.18 -17.49
C PHE A 422 18.14 -13.90 -16.37
N ALA A 423 16.90 -14.32 -16.63
CA ALA A 423 16.09 -15.19 -15.77
C ALA A 423 16.09 -16.62 -16.32
#